data_AF-A0A6I1HUF7-F1
#
_entry.id   AF-A0A6I1HUF7-F1
#
_cell.length_a   1.000
_cell.length_b   1.000
_cell.length_c   1.000
_cell.angle_alpha   90.00
_cell.angle_beta   90.00
_cell.angle_gamma   90.00
#
_symmetry.space_group_name_H-M   'P 1'
#
loop_
_entity.id
_entity.type
_entity.pdbx_description
1 polymer ?
#
loop_
_entity_poly.entity_id
_entity_poly.type
_entity_poly.pdbx_seq_one_letter_code
_entity_poly.pdbx_strand_id
1 'polypeptide(L)'
;MQSKKPDAARLDKIVAEARRAADQRESGYRERSLKMYPWVCGRCMREFTRANVQQLTVHHRDHNHDNNPPDGSNWELLCLYCHDNEHSRYLEADRGAGLLSADVAPATHNPFAALAGLIKKKD
;
A
#
# COMPACT_ATOMS: atom_id res chain seq x y z
N MET A 1 -46.99 24.11 -15.62
CA MET A 1 -46.14 23.80 -14.43
C MET A 1 -45.08 24.90 -14.32
N GLN A 2 -45.19 25.81 -13.36
CA GLN A 2 -44.21 26.90 -13.20
C GLN A 2 -42.98 26.38 -12.44
N SER A 3 -41.84 26.38 -13.12
CA SER A 3 -40.52 26.10 -12.53
C SER A 3 -40.15 27.23 -11.57
N LYS A 4 -40.12 26.96 -10.26
CA LYS A 4 -39.55 27.88 -9.27
C LYS A 4 -38.04 27.93 -9.48
N LYS A 5 -37.50 29.11 -9.79
CA LYS A 5 -36.05 29.33 -9.83
C LYS A 5 -35.45 29.01 -8.45
N PRO A 6 -34.37 28.22 -8.38
CA PRO A 6 -33.74 27.90 -7.11
C PRO A 6 -33.15 29.16 -6.48
N ASP A 7 -33.29 29.24 -5.16
CA ASP A 7 -32.75 30.34 -4.35
C ASP A 7 -31.22 30.35 -4.39
N ALA A 8 -30.64 31.45 -4.89
CA ALA A 8 -29.21 31.61 -5.08
C ALA A 8 -28.43 31.50 -3.75
N ALA A 9 -28.95 32.05 -2.66
CA ALA A 9 -28.27 32.01 -1.36
C ALA A 9 -28.19 30.57 -0.81
N ARG A 10 -29.23 29.76 -1.07
CA ARG A 10 -29.22 28.34 -0.72
C ARG A 10 -28.23 27.55 -1.57
N LEU A 11 -28.14 27.84 -2.87
CA LEU A 11 -27.17 27.21 -3.77
C LEU A 11 -25.73 27.53 -3.35
N ASP A 12 -25.43 28.79 -3.03
CA ASP A 12 -24.09 29.21 -2.59
C ASP A 12 -23.68 28.50 -1.29
N LYS A 13 -24.61 28.35 -0.35
CA LYS A 13 -24.36 27.59 0.89
C LYS A 13 -24.03 26.13 0.61
N ILE A 14 -24.78 25.48 -0.28
CA ILE A 14 -24.57 24.08 -0.67
C ILE A 14 -23.19 23.92 -1.34
N VAL A 15 -22.82 24.82 -2.25
CA VAL A 15 -21.51 24.79 -2.92
C VAL A 15 -20.37 25.00 -1.93
N ALA A 16 -20.50 25.95 -1.00
CA ALA A 16 -19.50 26.22 0.02
C ALA A 16 -19.32 25.05 1.01
N GLU A 17 -20.40 24.37 1.37
CA GLU A 17 -20.36 23.15 2.20
C GLU A 17 -19.73 21.97 1.43
N ALA A 18 -20.08 21.79 0.16
CA ALA A 18 -19.50 20.75 -0.68
C ALA A 18 -17.97 20.92 -0.86
N ARG A 19 -17.50 22.17 -1.02
CA ARG A 19 -16.07 22.49 -1.07
C ARG A 19 -15.38 22.21 0.27
N ARG A 20 -15.91 22.71 1.39
CA ARG A 20 -15.35 22.43 2.72
C ARG A 20 -15.27 20.93 3.03
N ALA A 21 -16.29 20.17 2.65
CA ALA A 21 -16.29 18.73 2.80
C ALA A 21 -15.25 18.05 1.90
N ALA A 22 -15.01 18.57 0.69
CA ALA A 22 -13.93 18.11 -0.18
C ALA A 22 -12.55 18.42 0.43
N ASP A 23 -12.32 19.64 0.89
CA ASP A 23 -11.06 20.06 1.52
C ASP A 23 -10.76 19.25 2.80
N GLN A 24 -11.79 18.96 3.61
CA GLN A 24 -11.65 18.08 4.78
C GLN A 24 -11.25 16.65 4.38
N ARG A 25 -11.82 16.10 3.30
CA ARG A 25 -11.39 14.80 2.76
C ARG A 25 -9.97 14.88 2.20
N GLU A 26 -9.60 15.99 1.55
CA GLU A 26 -8.24 16.21 1.01
C GLU A 26 -7.17 16.42 2.09
N SER A 27 -7.56 16.72 3.33
CA SER A 27 -6.61 16.93 4.43
C SER A 27 -5.89 15.66 4.91
N GLY A 28 -6.39 14.48 4.53
CA GLY A 28 -5.78 13.21 4.87
C GLY A 28 -4.41 13.01 4.22
N TYR A 29 -3.47 12.37 4.93
CA TYR A 29 -2.19 11.97 4.35
C TYR A 29 -2.35 11.04 3.14
N ARG A 30 -3.46 10.30 3.08
CA ARG A 30 -3.81 9.44 1.95
C ARG A 30 -4.10 10.22 0.66
N GLU A 31 -4.91 11.26 0.73
CA GLU A 31 -5.26 12.06 -0.43
C GLU A 31 -4.04 12.84 -0.94
N ARG A 32 -3.19 13.32 -0.02
CA ARG A 32 -1.91 13.94 -0.36
C ARG A 32 -0.97 12.96 -1.05
N SER A 33 -0.81 11.75 -0.54
CA SER A 33 0.08 10.74 -1.16
C SER A 33 -0.41 10.34 -2.56
N LEU A 34 -1.73 10.18 -2.76
CA LEU A 34 -2.32 9.84 -4.07
C LEU A 34 -2.19 10.97 -5.11
N LYS A 35 -2.00 12.22 -4.68
CA LYS A 35 -1.69 13.36 -5.57
C LYS A 35 -0.21 13.44 -5.91
N MET A 36 0.66 13.02 -4.99
CA MET A 36 2.12 13.15 -5.12
C MET A 36 2.75 11.97 -5.86
N TYR A 37 2.24 10.76 -5.65
CA TYR A 37 2.83 9.53 -6.19
C TYR A 37 2.03 8.94 -7.35
N PRO A 38 2.71 8.24 -8.28
CA PRO A 38 2.02 7.47 -9.30
C PRO A 38 1.14 6.40 -8.66
N TRP A 39 0.01 6.08 -9.28
CA TRP A 39 -0.91 5.04 -8.80
C TRP A 39 -0.39 3.64 -9.11
N VAL A 40 0.76 3.32 -8.56
CA VAL A 40 1.51 2.08 -8.77
C VAL A 40 1.98 1.56 -7.42
N CYS A 41 1.84 0.27 -7.18
CA CYS A 41 2.38 -0.36 -5.97
C CYS A 41 3.92 -0.38 -6.01
N GLY A 42 4.57 0.20 -5.01
CA GLY A 42 6.04 0.26 -4.91
C GLY A 42 6.74 -1.10 -4.74
N ARG A 43 6.01 -2.20 -4.51
CA ARG A 43 6.57 -3.55 -4.29
C ARG A 43 6.34 -4.48 -5.47
N CYS A 44 5.11 -4.58 -5.96
CA CYS A 44 4.76 -5.50 -7.06
C CYS A 44 4.55 -4.81 -8.40
N MET A 45 4.71 -3.47 -8.47
CA MET A 45 4.55 -2.65 -9.67
C MET A 45 3.17 -2.75 -10.34
N ARG A 46 2.16 -3.27 -9.63
CA ARG A 46 0.78 -3.26 -10.10
C ARG A 46 0.27 -1.82 -10.21
N GLU A 47 -0.28 -1.48 -11.36
CA GLU A 47 -0.91 -0.19 -11.62
C GLU A 47 -2.37 -0.16 -11.17
N PHE A 48 -2.84 1.03 -10.80
CA PHE A 48 -4.18 1.31 -10.32
C PHE A 48 -4.82 2.42 -11.15
N THR A 49 -6.13 2.34 -11.28
CA THR A 49 -6.99 3.29 -11.97
C THR A 49 -8.00 3.86 -10.99
N ARG A 50 -8.80 4.84 -11.44
CA ARG A 50 -9.89 5.41 -10.62
C ARG A 50 -10.86 4.36 -10.08
N ALA A 51 -11.05 3.25 -10.81
CA ALA A 51 -11.96 2.18 -10.41
C ALA A 51 -11.45 1.33 -9.25
N ASN A 52 -10.13 1.30 -9.01
CA ASN A 52 -9.51 0.43 -8.02
C ASN A 52 -8.50 1.13 -7.09
N VAL A 53 -8.33 2.46 -7.15
CA VAL A 53 -7.39 3.24 -6.32
C VAL A 53 -7.65 3.12 -4.82
N GLN A 54 -8.87 2.73 -4.40
CA GLN A 54 -9.19 2.39 -3.01
C GLN A 54 -8.38 1.19 -2.47
N GLN A 55 -7.87 0.33 -3.35
CA GLN A 55 -6.98 -0.80 -3.01
C GLN A 55 -5.50 -0.39 -2.90
N LEU A 56 -5.17 0.86 -3.25
CA LEU A 56 -3.86 1.45 -3.07
C LEU A 56 -3.86 2.23 -1.75
N THR A 57 -2.98 1.81 -0.85
CA THR A 57 -2.91 2.26 0.54
C THR A 57 -1.59 2.95 0.81
N VAL A 58 -1.57 3.82 1.83
CA VAL A 58 -0.35 4.47 2.30
C VAL A 58 0.27 3.59 3.36
N HIS A 59 1.54 3.27 3.17
CA HIS A 59 2.39 2.66 4.17
C HIS A 59 3.39 3.70 4.67
N HIS A 60 3.57 3.77 5.99
CA HIS A 60 4.57 4.62 6.64
C HIS A 60 5.87 3.83 6.76
N ARG A 61 6.96 4.31 6.16
CA ARG A 61 8.26 3.61 6.10
C ARG A 61 8.84 3.35 7.48
N ASP A 62 8.69 4.32 8.39
CA ASP A 62 9.11 4.22 9.79
C ASP A 62 8.06 3.58 10.71
N HIS A 63 6.91 3.15 10.17
CA HIS A 63 5.75 2.60 10.88
C HIS A 63 5.05 3.58 11.86
N ASN A 64 5.51 4.83 11.95
CA ASN A 64 4.91 5.86 12.79
C ASN A 64 3.84 6.63 12.01
N HIS A 65 2.58 6.40 12.38
CA HIS A 65 1.42 6.97 11.68
C HIS A 65 1.23 8.47 11.93
N ASP A 66 1.90 9.02 12.95
CA ASP A 66 1.88 10.46 13.25
C ASP A 66 2.95 11.23 12.47
N ASN A 67 4.01 10.56 11.99
CA ASN A 67 5.08 11.17 11.20
C ASN A 67 4.64 11.38 9.74
N ASN A 68 4.00 12.52 9.48
CA ASN A 68 3.36 12.87 8.20
C ASN A 68 4.03 14.10 7.56
N PRO A 69 5.29 13.99 7.11
CA PRO A 69 6.00 15.13 6.52
C PRO A 69 5.30 15.57 5.22
N PRO A 70 5.23 16.89 4.94
CA PRO A 70 4.47 17.43 3.81
C PRO A 70 5.06 17.08 2.44
N ASP A 71 6.33 16.67 2.39
CA ASP A 71 7.02 16.18 1.20
C ASP A 71 6.77 14.68 0.94
N GLY A 72 5.99 14.02 1.80
CA GLY A 72 5.67 12.60 1.72
C GLY A 72 6.84 11.66 1.93
N SER A 73 8.02 12.14 2.35
CA SER A 73 9.25 11.34 2.47
C SER A 73 9.10 10.06 3.32
N ASN A 74 8.16 10.03 4.27
CA ASN A 74 7.85 8.86 5.09
C ASN A 74 6.79 7.91 4.49
N TRP A 75 6.26 8.18 3.30
CA TRP A 75 5.17 7.41 2.70
C TRP A 75 5.65 6.53 1.55
N GLU A 76 4.94 5.43 1.33
CA GLU A 76 4.94 4.69 0.08
C GLU A 76 3.55 4.16 -0.25
N LEU A 77 3.24 3.98 -1.54
CA LEU A 77 1.96 3.44 -1.99
C LEU A 77 2.07 1.93 -2.23
N LEU A 78 1.29 1.15 -1.47
CA LEU A 78 1.26 -0.32 -1.54
C LEU A 78 -0.15 -0.83 -1.82
N CYS A 79 -0.26 -1.88 -2.62
CA CYS A 79 -1.52 -2.63 -2.71
C CYS A 79 -1.79 -3.34 -1.39
N LEU A 80 -3.07 -3.64 -1.09
CA LEU A 80 -3.49 -4.31 0.14
C LEU A 80 -2.61 -5.52 0.51
N TYR A 81 -2.34 -6.40 -0.46
CA TYR A 81 -1.52 -7.59 -0.21
C TYR A 81 -0.06 -7.27 0.13
N CYS A 82 0.56 -6.32 -0.58
CA CYS A 82 1.95 -5.94 -0.29
C CYS A 82 2.05 -5.17 1.03
N HIS A 83 1.01 -4.41 1.39
CA HIS A 83 0.95 -3.68 2.63
C HIS A 83 0.89 -4.66 3.82
N ASP A 84 -0.06 -5.59 3.81
CA ASP A 84 -0.21 -6.59 4.87
C ASP A 84 1.04 -7.47 5.01
N ASN A 85 1.69 -7.80 3.89
CA ASN A 85 2.94 -8.56 3.90
C ASN A 85 4.10 -7.78 4.53
N GLU A 86 4.21 -6.47 4.31
CA GLU A 86 5.25 -5.65 4.95
C GLU A 86 5.07 -5.62 6.47
N HIS A 87 3.83 -5.40 6.93
CA HIS A 87 3.49 -5.48 8.36
C HIS A 87 3.81 -6.86 8.95
N SER A 88 3.50 -7.93 8.22
CA SER A 88 3.79 -9.30 8.66
C SER A 88 5.31 -9.53 8.79
N ARG A 89 6.10 -9.08 7.81
CA ARG A 89 7.57 -9.19 7.85
C ARG A 89 8.17 -8.40 9.01
N TYR A 90 7.63 -7.23 9.33
CA TYR A 90 8.07 -6.44 10.48
C TYR A 90 7.84 -7.19 11.80
N LEU A 91 6.63 -7.75 11.99
CA LEU A 91 6.30 -8.55 13.17
C LEU A 91 7.14 -9.84 13.26
N GLU A 92 7.41 -10.48 12.12
CA GLU A 92 8.27 -11.67 12.05
C GLU A 92 9.73 -11.34 12.36
N ALA A 93 10.26 -10.21 11.91
CA ALA A 93 11.61 -9.77 12.23
C ALA A 93 11.79 -9.51 13.73
N ASP A 94 10.79 -8.88 14.37
CA ASP A 94 10.75 -8.65 15.81
C ASP A 94 10.74 -9.98 16.60
N ARG A 95 10.02 -10.99 16.10
CA ARG A 95 9.96 -12.33 16.71
C ARG A 95 11.17 -13.21 16.39
N GLY A 96 11.76 -13.06 15.22
CA GLY A 96 12.79 -13.94 14.65
C GLY A 96 14.22 -13.63 15.10
N ALA A 97 14.47 -12.46 15.69
CA ALA A 97 15.77 -12.10 16.24
C ALA A 97 16.28 -13.07 17.33
N GLY A 98 15.39 -13.88 17.94
CA GLY A 98 15.75 -14.92 18.91
C GLY A 98 16.13 -16.29 18.31
N LEU A 99 15.97 -16.52 17.00
CA LEU A 99 16.23 -17.83 16.37
C LEU A 99 17.65 -17.95 15.78
N LEU A 100 18.43 -16.86 15.74
CA LEU A 100 19.76 -16.82 15.12
C LEU A 100 20.88 -17.45 15.97
N SER A 101 20.56 -18.03 17.12
CA SER A 101 21.56 -18.58 18.06
C SER A 101 21.51 -20.10 18.23
N ALA A 102 20.70 -20.81 17.45
CA ALA A 102 20.76 -22.27 17.43
C ALA A 102 21.75 -22.73 16.36
N ASP A 103 22.81 -23.44 16.75
CA ASP A 103 23.67 -24.18 15.83
C ASP A 103 22.82 -25.20 15.07
N VAL A 104 22.37 -24.85 13.86
CA VAL A 104 21.58 -25.74 13.01
C VAL A 104 22.53 -26.72 12.35
N ALA A 105 22.38 -28.01 12.67
CA ALA A 105 23.13 -29.07 12.02
C ALA A 105 22.87 -29.05 10.49
N PRO A 106 23.90 -29.27 9.65
CA PRO A 106 23.77 -29.22 8.21
C PRO A 106 22.74 -30.24 7.69
N ALA A 107 21.90 -29.81 6.75
CA ALA A 107 20.91 -30.69 6.12
C ALA A 107 21.60 -31.81 5.34
N THR A 108 21.24 -33.07 5.65
CA THR A 108 21.82 -34.27 5.01
C THR A 108 21.02 -34.75 3.79
N HIS A 109 19.85 -34.16 3.53
CA HIS A 109 18.96 -34.60 2.47
C HIS A 109 19.26 -33.89 1.14
N ASN A 110 19.52 -34.67 0.08
CA ASN A 110 19.73 -34.17 -1.28
C ASN A 110 18.55 -34.56 -2.20
N PRO A 111 17.50 -33.73 -2.29
CA PRO A 111 16.27 -34.04 -3.05
C PRO A 111 16.49 -34.10 -4.57
N PHE A 112 17.61 -33.57 -5.07
CA PHE A 112 17.93 -33.50 -6.49
C PHE A 112 19.10 -34.40 -6.89
N ALA A 113 19.51 -35.35 -6.04
CA ALA A 113 20.63 -36.25 -6.31
C ALA A 113 20.51 -36.98 -7.66
N ALA A 114 19.28 -37.29 -8.09
CA ALA A 114 19.00 -37.99 -9.35
C ALA A 114 18.74 -37.06 -10.55
N LEU A 115 18.71 -35.73 -10.37
CA LEU A 115 18.33 -34.77 -11.41
C LEU A 115 19.26 -34.84 -12.63
N ALA A 116 20.57 -35.00 -12.40
CA ALA A 116 21.56 -35.12 -13.47
C ALA A 116 21.31 -36.36 -14.37
N GLY A 117 20.80 -37.45 -13.80
CA GLY A 117 20.46 -38.67 -14.57
C GLY A 117 19.20 -38.50 -15.42
N LEU A 118 18.27 -37.65 -15.00
CA LEU A 118 17.05 -37.34 -15.75
C LEU A 118 17.32 -36.37 -16.92
N ILE A 119 18.24 -35.42 -16.75
CA ILE A 119 18.63 -34.47 -17.80
C ILE A 119 19.41 -35.18 -18.92
N LYS A 120 20.24 -36.19 -18.59
CA LYS A 120 21.05 -36.94 -19.56
C LYS A 120 20.27 -38.01 -20.35
N LYS A 121 19.00 -38.26 -20.03
CA LYS A 121 18.16 -39.29 -20.67
C LYS A 121 17.38 -38.80 -21.91
N LYS A 122 17.65 -37.59 -22.39
CA LYS A 122 17.20 -37.14 -23.71
C LYS A 122 18.35 -37.28 -24.69
N ASP A 123 18.44 -38.48 -25.26
CA ASP A 123 18.74 -38.80 -26.66
C ASP A 123 18.34 -40.27 -26.90
#